data_AF-A0A2D6X1Q6-F1
#
_entry.id   AF-A0A2D6X1Q6-F1
#
_cell.length_a   1.000
_cell.length_b   1.000
_cell.length_c   1.000
_cell.angle_alpha   90.00
_cell.angle_beta   90.00
_cell.angle_gamma   90.00
#
_symmetry.space_group_name_H-M   'P 1'
#
loop_
_entity.id
_entity.type
_entity.pdbx_description
1 polymer ?
#
loop_
_entity_poly.entity_id
_entity_poly.type
_entity_poly.pdbx_seq_one_letter_code
_entity_poly.pdbx_strand_id
1 'polypeptide(L)' 'MSVVYLVFDIGCLECGEPSQPVGVYNSVEEALEARDGHGSNEATMWGRPEWNGLHDVQVFPIEVEIGKTT' A
#
# COMPACT_ATOMS: atom_id res chain seq x y z
N MET A 1 -15.58 11.52 -12.09
CA MET A 1 -14.27 11.09 -11.55
C MET A 1 -14.54 10.51 -10.18
N SER A 2 -13.97 9.35 -9.89
CA SER A 2 -14.02 8.76 -8.55
C SER A 2 -12.62 8.83 -7.95
N VAL A 3 -12.52 8.97 -6.64
CA VAL A 3 -11.24 8.89 -5.92
C VAL A 3 -11.13 7.51 -5.29
N VAL A 4 -10.02 6.84 -5.55
CA VAL A 4 -9.60 5.63 -4.84
C VAL A 4 -8.30 5.90 -4.11
N TYR A 5 -7.93 5.04 -3.18
CA TYR A 5 -6.75 5.20 -2.35
C TYR A 5 -5.81 4.02 -2.58
N LEU A 6 -4.62 4.29 -3.13
CA LEU A 6 -3.56 3.30 -3.31
C LEU A 6 -2.70 3.25 -2.05
N VAL A 7 -2.59 2.07 -1.46
CA VAL A 7 -1.56 1.77 -0.46
C VAL A 7 -0.36 1.20 -1.19
N PHE A 8 0.79 1.83 -1.02
CA PHE A 8 2.01 1.51 -1.74
C PHE A 8 3.17 1.38 -0.75
N ASP A 9 3.84 0.24 -0.80
CA ASP A 9 5.12 0.02 -0.14
C ASP A 9 6.19 0.76 -0.95
N ILE A 10 6.84 1.75 -0.34
CA ILE A 10 7.86 2.56 -1.02
C ILE A 10 9.24 1.87 -1.02
N GLY A 11 9.34 0.66 -0.48
CA GLY A 11 10.53 -0.18 -0.46
C GLY A 11 11.15 -0.27 0.92
N CYS A 12 12.10 -1.21 1.06
CA CYS A 12 12.83 -1.40 2.31
C CYS A 12 13.87 -0.28 2.49
N LEU A 13 13.82 0.37 3.65
CA LEU A 13 14.74 1.43 4.05
C LEU A 13 16.14 0.93 4.39
N GLU A 14 16.33 -0.39 4.49
CA GLU A 14 17.58 -1.02 4.92
C GLU A 14 18.30 -1.74 3.78
N CYS A 15 17.59 -2.61 3.06
CA CYS A 15 18.19 -3.52 2.09
C CYS A 15 17.95 -3.13 0.63
N GLY A 16 17.15 -2.10 0.37
CA GLY A 16 16.84 -1.63 -0.99
C GLY A 16 15.91 -2.56 -1.76
N GLU A 17 15.12 -3.38 -1.07
CA GLU A 17 14.01 -4.12 -1.69
C GLU A 17 13.07 -3.15 -2.44
N PRO A 18 12.58 -3.56 -3.62
CA PRO A 18 11.84 -2.68 -4.50
C PRO A 18 10.46 -2.32 -3.94
N SER A 19 9.99 -1.14 -4.30
CA SER A 19 8.64 -0.66 -4.02
C SER A 19 7.57 -1.48 -4.75
N GLN A 20 6.40 -1.66 -4.15
CA GLN A 20 5.29 -2.44 -4.73
C GLN A 20 3.90 -1.99 -4.26
N PRO A 21 2.85 -2.16 -5.07
CA PRO A 21 1.49 -1.90 -4.63
C PRO A 21 1.04 -2.92 -3.59
N VAL A 22 0.47 -2.44 -2.49
CA VAL A 22 -0.13 -3.27 -1.45
C VAL A 22 -1.60 -3.54 -1.79
N GLY A 23 -2.35 -2.50 -2.14
CA GLY A 23 -3.77 -2.61 -2.45
C GLY A 23 -4.41 -1.27 -2.86
N VAL A 24 -5.62 -1.35 -3.41
CA VAL A 24 -6.44 -0.19 -3.79
C VAL A 24 -7.77 -0.27 -3.04
N TYR A 25 -8.16 0.84 -2.42
CA TYR A 25 -9.30 0.94 -1.51
C TYR A 25 -10.25 2.05 -1.93
N ASN A 26 -11.53 1.91 -1.58
CA ASN A 26 -12.56 2.89 -1.93
C ASN A 26 -12.70 4.00 -0.90
N SER A 27 -12.12 3.82 0.30
CA SER A 27 -12.14 4.82 1.37
C SER A 27 -10.73 5.09 1.92
N VAL A 28 -10.54 6.31 2.43
CA VAL A 28 -9.28 6.70 3.08
C VAL A 28 -9.07 5.93 4.38
N GLU A 29 -10.14 5.61 5.10
CA GLU A 29 -10.10 4.88 6.36
C GLU A 29 -9.58 3.45 6.15
N GLU A 30 -10.16 2.70 5.21
CA GLU A 30 -9.66 1.35 4.86
C GLU A 30 -8.20 1.38 4.37
N ALA A 31 -7.81 2.41 3.62
CA ALA A 31 -6.43 2.55 3.15
C ALA A 31 -5.44 2.87 4.28
N LEU A 32 -5.85 3.67 5.28
CA LEU A 32 -5.05 3.97 6.45
C LEU A 32 -4.97 2.78 7.40
N GLU A 33 -6.08 2.07 7.62
CA GLU A 33 -6.08 0.80 8.36
C GLU A 33 -5.19 -0.23 7.68
N ALA A 34 -5.25 -0.32 6.36
CA ALA A 34 -4.32 -1.13 5.59
C ALA A 34 -2.90 -0.64 5.79
N ARG A 35 -2.58 0.65 5.61
CA ARG A 35 -1.23 1.19 5.84
C ARG A 35 -0.73 0.86 7.25
N ASP A 36 -1.53 1.06 8.29
CA ASP A 36 -1.12 0.87 9.68
C ASP A 36 -1.00 -0.63 10.03
N GLY A 37 -1.90 -1.45 9.49
CA GLY A 37 -1.75 -2.90 9.48
C GLY A 37 -0.56 -3.40 8.66
N HIS A 38 -0.05 -2.56 7.73
CA HIS A 38 1.17 -2.72 6.93
C HIS A 38 2.33 -1.79 7.42
N GLY A 39 2.24 -1.21 8.64
CA GLY A 39 3.20 -0.22 9.18
C GLY A 39 4.07 -0.65 10.38
N SER A 40 3.89 -1.85 10.96
CA SER A 40 4.83 -2.44 11.93
C SER A 40 5.99 -3.22 11.31
N ASN A 41 7.13 -2.54 11.10
CA ASN A 41 8.54 -2.90 10.85
C ASN A 41 9.10 -4.36 10.95
N GLU A 42 8.32 -5.38 11.26
CA GLU A 42 8.78 -6.78 11.31
C GLU A 42 8.13 -7.57 10.17
N ALA A 43 8.90 -7.76 9.09
CA ALA A 43 8.75 -8.73 8.00
C ALA A 43 7.86 -9.98 8.28
N THR A 44 7.93 -10.51 9.48
CA THR A 44 7.27 -11.75 9.90
C THR A 44 5.81 -11.57 10.32
N MET A 45 5.35 -10.35 10.64
CA MET A 45 3.98 -10.08 11.11
C MET A 45 2.97 -9.81 9.99
N TRP A 46 3.42 -9.68 8.74
CA TRP A 46 2.60 -9.23 7.60
C TRP A 46 1.83 -10.32 6.85
N GLY A 47 2.02 -11.59 7.18
CA GLY A 47 1.59 -12.70 6.32
C GLY A 47 2.29 -12.71 4.94
N ARG A 48 3.32 -11.88 4.76
CA ARG A 48 4.23 -11.82 3.62
C ARG A 48 5.64 -12.24 4.08
N PRO A 49 5.88 -13.54 4.27
CA PRO A 49 7.17 -14.05 4.73
C PRO A 49 8.32 -13.71 3.77
N GLU A 50 8.03 -13.19 2.58
CA GLU A 50 9.00 -12.75 1.59
C GLU A 50 9.58 -11.34 1.82
N TRP A 51 8.95 -10.49 2.64
CA TRP A 51 9.46 -9.14 2.91
C TRP A 51 10.59 -9.20 3.92
N ASN A 52 11.65 -8.40 3.75
CA ASN A 52 12.77 -8.37 4.67
C ASN A 52 13.05 -6.94 5.17
N GLY A 53 13.24 -6.81 6.48
CA GLY A 53 13.63 -5.54 7.10
C GLY A 53 12.49 -4.54 7.21
N LEU A 54 12.88 -3.28 7.35
CA LEU A 54 12.02 -2.13 7.61
C LEU A 54 11.49 -1.50 6.31
N HIS A 55 10.18 -1.56 6.09
CA HIS A 55 9.51 -0.91 4.97
C HIS A 55 8.75 0.34 5.41
N ASP A 56 8.66 1.34 4.53
CA ASP A 56 7.72 2.45 4.67
C ASP A 56 6.56 2.26 3.69
N VAL A 57 5.34 2.52 4.17
CA VAL A 57 4.10 2.30 3.41
C VAL A 57 3.29 3.59 3.42
N GLN A 58 2.88 4.04 2.24
CA GLN A 58 2.19 5.31 2.06
C GLN A 58 0.85 5.15 1.35
N VAL A 59 -0.06 6.10 1.60
CA VAL A 59 -1.38 6.16 0.99
C VAL A 59 -1.43 7.32 0.00
N PHE A 60 -1.79 7.02 -1.24
CA PHE A 60 -1.91 8.01 -2.32
C PHE A 60 -3.36 8.08 -2.81
N PRO A 61 -4.01 9.25 -2.83
CA PRO A 61 -5.28 9.43 -3.51
C PRO A 61 -5.06 9.41 -5.03
N ILE A 62 -5.87 8.63 -5.74
CA ILE A 62 -5.83 8.50 -7.20
C ILE A 62 -7.19 8.87 -7.76
N GLU A 63 -7.20 9.83 -8.68
CA GLU A 63 -8.38 10.14 -9.48
C GLU A 63 -8.49 9.13 -10.62
N VAL A 64 -9.60 8.39 -10.65
CA VAL A 64 -9.90 7.44 -11.71
C VAL A 64 -11.08 7.89 -12.55
N GLU A 65 -10.92 7.77 -13.86
CA GLU A 65 -12.03 7.84 -14.79
C GLU A 65 -12.58 6.44 -14.98
N ILE A 66 -13.78 6.19 -14.44
CA ILE A 66 -14.51 4.96 -14.74
C ILE A 66 -14.97 5.07 -16.19
N GLY A 67 -14.19 4.51 -17.11
CA GLY A 67 -14.58 4.40 -18.51
C GLY A 67 -15.92 3.70 -18.60
N LYS A 68 -16.88 4.29 -19.32
CA LYS A 68 -18.10 3.59 -19.69
C LYS A 68 -17.68 2.37 -20.52
N THR A 69 -17.90 1.18 -19.98
CA THR A 69 -17.89 -0.05 -20.79
C THR A 69 -18.94 0.12 -21.87
N THR A 70 -18.50 0.34 -23.11
CA THR A 70 -19.34 0.33 -24.31
C THR A 70 -19.64 -1.10 -24.74
#